data_AF-A0A0N4YIG8-F1
#
_entry.id   AF-A0A0N4YIG8-F1
#
_cell.length_a   1.000
_cell.length_b   1.000
_cell.length_c   1.000
_cell.angle_alpha   90.00
_cell.angle_beta   90.00
_cell.angle_gamma   90.00
#
_symmetry.space_group_name_H-M   'P 1'
#
loop_
_entity.id
_entity.type
_entity.pdbx_description
1 polymer ?
#
loop_
_entity_poly.entity_id
_entity_poly.type
_entity_poly.pdbx_seq_one_letter_code
_entity_poly.pdbx_strand_id
1 'polypeptide(L)'
;MYFISDSAMLKHFCPWESYHIEVPKRLEVIQNTIQVEQLRPRPATKEEVEMVHTSHYISQIASTVNMDVKELEEFSSNFEDIYVNNETFDASLLAAGCVMELVDAVTQTGSPGFAAVRPPGHHAFPDKGCGFCVFNNVALAAKHVSVAFLEIVIELNDFSVYIALKRGRASRVLIVDWDVHAGQGTQECISDDERVRLVSIHRFQRGQFWPNLPQSAVKNEFQNTINVPLNDIGMTDSDFLAIFQLVVHPVINDFKPDLIIVSCGFDAALGDPEGEMRLTPAGYATLTQQLLTWGIPLAMILEGGYFLDSIAADFEWVVKALLGYAIPCVNVEPLNPALRPVINKIFNVFGTTYPTLRLLQTIGQRLTPIDDAEKNDVEEYEGTRDFPIPFPTRGLYSERCADVTSRLKKELQSIIASYSKESQYKFVRYDCTDVALPFAYMNSADTISLEISAEAKGIVHHLVMFSFYTTVCCVVIGKDKQHFFSVVITVCFRSLKP
;
A
#
# COMPACT_ATOMS: atom_id res chain seq x y z
N MET A 1 -15.12 -0.46 7.39
CA MET A 1 -14.11 0.35 6.67
C MET A 1 -14.73 1.69 6.29
N TYR A 2 -13.93 2.72 6.08
CA TYR A 2 -14.38 3.96 5.45
C TYR A 2 -14.13 3.94 3.94
N PHE A 3 -14.96 4.65 3.20
CA PHE A 3 -14.78 4.91 1.78
C PHE A 3 -15.09 6.36 1.51
N ILE A 4 -14.30 7.01 0.64
CA ILE A 4 -14.55 8.40 0.24
C ILE A 4 -14.20 8.60 -1.23
N SER A 5 -15.09 9.31 -1.92
CA SER A 5 -14.93 9.67 -3.33
C SER A 5 -15.94 10.76 -3.69
N ASP A 6 -15.73 11.45 -4.82
CA ASP A 6 -16.66 12.42 -5.36
C ASP A 6 -16.63 12.39 -6.90
N SER A 7 -17.80 12.42 -7.54
CA SER A 7 -17.91 12.39 -9.01
C SER A 7 -17.46 13.70 -9.67
N ALA A 8 -17.29 14.81 -8.95
CA ALA A 8 -16.74 16.04 -9.50
C ALA A 8 -15.30 15.84 -10.04
N MET A 9 -14.54 14.91 -9.46
CA MET A 9 -13.20 14.53 -9.95
C MET A 9 -13.23 13.88 -11.34
N LEU A 10 -14.40 13.40 -11.82
CA LEU A 10 -14.56 12.87 -13.19
C LEU A 10 -14.50 13.96 -14.26
N LYS A 11 -14.61 15.24 -13.88
CA LYS A 11 -14.50 16.36 -14.82
C LYS A 11 -13.06 16.74 -15.16
N HIS A 12 -12.07 16.19 -14.46
CA HIS A 12 -10.65 16.31 -14.82
C HIS A 12 -10.30 15.30 -15.92
N PHE A 13 -10.00 15.80 -17.13
CA PHE A 13 -9.64 15.04 -18.33
C PHE A 13 -8.75 15.88 -19.28
N CYS A 14 -7.98 15.23 -20.14
CA CYS A 14 -7.15 15.88 -21.16
C CYS A 14 -8.02 16.43 -22.30
N PRO A 15 -8.07 17.75 -22.54
CA PRO A 15 -9.02 18.33 -23.49
C PRO A 15 -8.55 18.31 -24.95
N TRP A 16 -7.29 17.95 -25.22
CA TRP A 16 -6.69 18.03 -26.55
C TRP A 16 -6.23 16.71 -27.16
N GLU A 17 -6.17 15.62 -26.38
CA GLU A 17 -5.86 14.28 -26.89
C GLU A 17 -7.12 13.42 -27.02
N SER A 18 -7.18 12.63 -28.09
CA SER A 18 -8.24 11.64 -28.29
C SER A 18 -8.04 10.38 -27.45
N TYR A 19 -6.80 10.10 -27.05
CA TYR A 19 -6.44 8.96 -26.21
C TYR A 19 -5.40 9.39 -25.18
N HIS A 20 -5.68 9.09 -23.92
CA HIS A 20 -4.79 9.27 -22.78
C HIS A 20 -5.03 8.09 -21.82
N ILE A 21 -4.04 7.67 -21.04
CA ILE A 21 -4.19 6.52 -20.13
C ILE A 21 -4.82 6.92 -18.79
N GLU A 22 -4.52 8.12 -18.30
CA GLU A 22 -5.16 8.72 -17.12
C GLU A 22 -6.48 9.36 -17.55
N VAL A 23 -7.61 8.72 -17.24
CA VAL A 23 -8.95 9.10 -17.72
C VAL A 23 -10.01 9.00 -16.61
N PRO A 24 -11.12 9.77 -16.70
CA PRO A 24 -12.24 9.70 -15.75
C PRO A 24 -12.77 8.29 -15.48
N LYS A 25 -12.76 7.43 -16.50
CA LYS A 25 -13.25 6.06 -16.40
C LYS A 25 -12.55 5.24 -15.32
N ARG A 26 -11.29 5.56 -14.98
CA ARG A 26 -10.54 4.91 -13.89
C ARG A 26 -11.28 5.02 -12.55
N LEU A 27 -11.72 6.22 -12.19
CA LEU A 27 -12.48 6.45 -10.96
C LEU A 27 -13.91 5.95 -11.05
N GLU A 28 -14.55 6.12 -12.20
CA GLU A 28 -15.93 5.65 -12.43
C GLU A 28 -16.06 4.14 -12.22
N VAL A 29 -15.10 3.35 -12.69
CA VAL A 29 -15.09 1.89 -12.51
C VAL A 29 -15.00 1.51 -11.03
N ILE A 30 -14.18 2.22 -10.25
CA ILE A 30 -14.07 2.04 -8.79
C ILE A 30 -15.40 2.41 -8.10
N GLN A 31 -15.95 3.59 -8.41
CA GLN A 31 -17.22 4.07 -7.85
C GLN A 31 -18.38 3.11 -8.15
N ASN A 32 -18.37 2.45 -9.30
CA ASN A 32 -19.39 1.48 -9.69
C ASN A 32 -19.20 0.08 -9.07
N THR A 33 -18.01 -0.23 -8.55
CA THR A 33 -17.67 -1.57 -8.02
C THR A 33 -18.24 -1.80 -6.62
N ILE A 34 -18.48 -0.73 -5.84
CA ILE A 34 -18.88 -0.84 -4.44
C ILE A 34 -20.06 0.08 -4.09
N GLN A 35 -20.96 -0.42 -3.24
CA GLN A 35 -21.99 0.38 -2.59
C GLN A 35 -21.80 0.31 -1.07
N VAL A 36 -21.04 1.26 -0.53
CA VAL A 36 -20.82 1.44 0.91
C VAL A 36 -21.16 2.86 1.31
N GLU A 37 -21.45 3.06 2.60
CA GLU A 37 -21.59 4.40 3.16
C GLU A 37 -20.29 5.19 2.95
N GLN A 38 -20.42 6.37 2.36
CA GLN A 38 -19.29 7.25 2.05
C GLN A 38 -19.12 8.30 3.15
N LEU A 39 -17.87 8.56 3.52
CA LEU A 39 -17.51 9.79 4.21
C LEU A 39 -17.84 10.98 3.31
N ARG A 40 -18.15 12.12 3.94
CA ARG A 40 -18.50 13.33 3.21
C ARG A 40 -17.24 13.97 2.61
N PRO A 41 -17.15 14.14 1.28
CA PRO A 41 -16.03 14.83 0.65
C PRO A 41 -16.07 16.35 0.92
N ARG A 42 -14.89 16.96 0.94
CA ARG A 42 -14.69 18.42 0.97
C ARG A 42 -13.44 18.80 0.18
N PRO A 43 -13.36 20.02 -0.37
CA PRO A 43 -12.09 20.56 -0.84
C PRO A 43 -11.14 20.84 0.33
N ALA A 44 -9.84 20.66 0.10
CA ALA A 44 -8.79 21.16 0.98
C ALA A 44 -8.74 22.69 0.96
N THR A 45 -8.39 23.31 2.08
CA THR A 45 -8.09 24.74 2.12
C THR A 45 -6.70 25.01 1.55
N LYS A 46 -6.43 26.28 1.22
CA LYS A 46 -5.11 26.68 0.72
C LYS A 46 -4.02 26.37 1.74
N GLU A 47 -4.26 26.66 3.01
CA GLU A 47 -3.32 26.44 4.11
C GLU A 47 -3.00 24.95 4.31
N GLU A 48 -4.00 24.08 4.10
CA GLU A 48 -3.79 22.63 4.13
C GLU A 48 -2.88 22.17 2.98
N VAL A 49 -3.06 22.71 1.77
CA VAL A 49 -2.21 22.38 0.61
C VAL A 49 -0.80 22.97 0.76
N GLU A 50 -0.67 24.14 1.42
CA GLU A 50 0.61 24.80 1.71
C GLU A 50 1.49 24.02 2.71
N MET A 51 0.97 22.96 3.36
CA MET A 51 1.80 22.03 4.14
C MET A 51 2.85 21.30 3.29
N VAL A 52 2.59 21.15 1.99
CA VAL A 52 3.46 20.45 1.04
C VAL A 52 3.86 21.36 -0.12
N HIS A 53 2.91 22.11 -0.67
CA HIS A 53 3.13 22.85 -1.91
C HIS A 53 3.39 24.33 -1.68
N THR A 54 4.23 24.92 -2.54
CA THR A 54 4.50 26.36 -2.47
C THR A 54 3.27 27.17 -2.87
N SER A 55 3.05 28.32 -2.20
CA SER A 55 1.97 29.25 -2.56
C SER A 55 2.04 29.71 -4.02
N HIS A 56 3.25 29.77 -4.59
CA HIS A 56 3.45 30.10 -5.99
C HIS A 56 2.86 29.03 -6.90
N TYR A 57 3.21 27.75 -6.68
CA TYR A 57 2.70 26.64 -7.47
C TYR A 57 1.17 26.50 -7.35
N ILE A 58 0.62 26.61 -6.14
CA ILE A 58 -0.84 26.59 -5.93
C ILE A 58 -1.51 27.70 -6.76
N SER A 59 -0.95 28.90 -6.78
CA SER A 59 -1.47 30.04 -7.57
C SER A 59 -1.36 29.79 -9.07
N GLN A 60 -0.30 29.12 -9.54
CA GLN A 60 -0.15 28.72 -10.94
C GLN A 60 -1.25 27.74 -11.36
N ILE A 61 -1.51 26.69 -10.58
CA ILE A 61 -2.61 25.76 -10.87
C ILE A 61 -3.96 26.48 -10.81
N ALA A 62 -4.21 27.34 -9.83
CA ALA A 62 -5.47 28.09 -9.71
C ALA A 62 -5.75 28.99 -10.93
N SER A 63 -4.71 29.49 -11.61
CA SER A 63 -4.86 30.32 -12.81
C SER A 63 -5.43 29.56 -14.01
N THR A 64 -5.33 28.22 -14.04
CA THR A 64 -5.82 27.37 -15.14
C THR A 64 -7.35 27.41 -15.29
N VAL A 65 -8.08 27.78 -14.23
CA VAL A 65 -9.56 27.83 -14.24
C VAL A 65 -10.12 28.74 -15.33
N ASN A 66 -9.41 29.82 -15.70
CA ASN A 66 -9.89 30.80 -16.68
C ASN A 66 -9.18 30.74 -18.05
N MET A 67 -8.31 29.74 -18.26
CA MET A 67 -7.55 29.59 -19.50
C MET A 67 -8.38 28.92 -20.60
N ASP A 68 -8.13 29.29 -21.85
CA ASP A 68 -8.63 28.54 -23.00
C ASP A 68 -7.82 27.25 -23.26
N VAL A 69 -8.31 26.37 -24.13
CA VAL A 69 -7.67 25.05 -24.39
C VAL A 69 -6.22 25.18 -24.88
N LYS A 70 -5.90 26.24 -25.64
CA LYS A 70 -4.54 26.45 -26.15
C LYS A 70 -3.62 26.92 -25.02
N GLU A 71 -4.09 27.84 -24.18
CA GLU A 71 -3.38 28.30 -22.99
C GLU A 71 -3.15 27.16 -21.99
N LEU A 72 -4.14 26.27 -21.81
CA LEU A 72 -4.02 25.08 -20.96
C LEU A 72 -2.97 24.09 -21.50
N GLU A 73 -2.94 23.85 -22.82
CA GLU A 73 -1.92 23.00 -23.44
C GLU A 73 -0.52 23.60 -23.30
N GLU A 74 -0.38 24.90 -23.51
CA GLU A 74 0.88 25.63 -23.32
C GLU A 74 1.32 25.58 -21.85
N PHE A 75 0.40 25.77 -20.90
CA PHE A 75 0.66 25.62 -19.46
C PHE A 75 1.20 24.22 -19.15
N SER A 76 0.49 23.19 -19.60
CA SER A 76 0.85 21.79 -19.41
C SER A 76 2.24 21.45 -19.95
N SER A 77 2.63 22.05 -21.07
CA SER A 77 3.95 21.83 -21.68
C SER A 77 5.14 22.31 -20.84
N ASN A 78 4.90 23.02 -19.72
CA ASN A 78 5.95 23.38 -18.76
C ASN A 78 6.23 22.28 -17.71
N PHE A 79 5.40 21.23 -17.67
CA PHE A 79 5.48 20.16 -16.70
C PHE A 79 5.63 18.82 -17.41
N GLU A 80 6.42 17.93 -16.83
CA GLU A 80 6.62 16.59 -17.39
C GLU A 80 5.36 15.76 -17.17
N ASP A 81 4.73 15.37 -18.27
CA ASP A 81 3.63 14.42 -18.30
C ASP A 81 2.39 14.85 -17.50
N ILE A 82 1.97 16.10 -17.72
CA ILE A 82 0.80 16.71 -17.07
C ILE A 82 -0.15 17.27 -18.12
N TYR A 83 -1.44 16.94 -18.01
CA TYR A 83 -2.51 17.69 -18.64
C TYR A 83 -3.32 18.45 -17.57
N VAL A 84 -3.87 19.60 -17.96
CA VAL A 84 -4.81 20.36 -17.12
C VAL A 84 -6.04 20.76 -17.92
N ASN A 85 -7.16 20.94 -17.24
CA ASN A 85 -8.36 21.59 -17.74
C ASN A 85 -8.92 22.55 -16.68
N ASN A 86 -10.00 23.25 -17.01
CA ASN A 86 -10.57 24.27 -16.12
C ASN A 86 -11.10 23.71 -14.77
N GLU A 87 -11.30 22.40 -14.66
CA GLU A 87 -11.80 21.72 -13.46
C GLU A 87 -10.65 21.08 -12.65
N THR A 88 -9.41 21.09 -13.17
CA THR A 88 -8.25 20.44 -12.53
C THR A 88 -7.99 20.99 -11.12
N PHE A 89 -8.03 22.31 -10.94
CA PHE A 89 -7.74 22.92 -9.64
C PHE A 89 -8.75 22.47 -8.57
N ASP A 90 -10.04 22.58 -8.86
CA ASP A 90 -11.11 22.17 -7.94
C ASP A 90 -11.09 20.66 -7.67
N ALA A 91 -10.85 19.84 -8.70
CA ALA A 91 -10.71 18.39 -8.55
C ALA A 91 -9.49 18.04 -7.66
N SER A 92 -8.38 18.76 -7.79
CA SER A 92 -7.16 18.54 -6.99
C SER A 92 -7.37 18.94 -5.53
N LEU A 93 -8.06 20.06 -5.27
CA LEU A 93 -8.46 20.43 -3.90
C LEU A 93 -9.39 19.37 -3.29
N LEU A 94 -10.34 18.85 -4.08
CA LEU A 94 -11.27 17.82 -3.63
C LEU A 94 -10.58 16.49 -3.33
N ALA A 95 -9.64 16.07 -4.17
CA ALA A 95 -8.79 14.90 -3.93
C ALA A 95 -8.02 15.04 -2.61
N ALA A 96 -7.33 16.18 -2.43
CA ALA A 96 -6.57 16.48 -1.21
C ALA A 96 -7.46 16.49 0.05
N GLY A 97 -8.64 17.12 -0.01
CA GLY A 97 -9.54 17.15 1.14
C GLY A 97 -10.16 15.79 1.45
N CYS A 98 -10.46 14.97 0.43
CA CYS A 98 -10.94 13.60 0.64
C CYS A 98 -9.92 12.74 1.39
N VAL A 99 -8.64 12.81 1.02
CA VAL A 99 -7.61 12.00 1.69
C VAL A 99 -7.39 12.44 3.13
N MET A 100 -7.52 13.74 3.45
CA MET A 100 -7.46 14.27 4.82
C MET A 100 -8.62 13.75 5.69
N GLU A 101 -9.86 13.82 5.18
CA GLU A 101 -11.03 13.27 5.88
C GLU A 101 -10.90 11.76 6.12
N LEU A 102 -10.33 11.02 5.15
CA LEU A 102 -10.08 9.60 5.32
C LEU A 102 -9.11 9.33 6.47
N VAL A 103 -7.93 9.96 6.45
CA VAL A 103 -6.90 9.67 7.46
C VAL A 103 -7.31 10.13 8.85
N ASP A 104 -8.12 11.19 8.97
CA ASP A 104 -8.73 11.59 10.23
C ASP A 104 -9.63 10.47 10.77
N ALA A 105 -10.57 9.97 9.96
CA ALA A 105 -11.50 8.92 10.37
C ALA A 105 -10.79 7.59 10.71
N VAL A 106 -9.82 7.19 9.89
CA VAL A 106 -9.01 5.98 10.08
C VAL A 106 -8.20 6.07 11.37
N THR A 107 -7.49 7.19 11.58
CA THR A 107 -6.62 7.36 12.75
C THR A 107 -7.44 7.49 14.05
N GLN A 108 -8.63 8.08 14.00
CA GLN A 108 -9.50 8.21 15.17
C GLN A 108 -10.12 6.89 15.62
N THR A 109 -10.43 5.99 14.69
CA THR A 109 -11.25 4.80 14.99
C THR A 109 -10.51 3.47 14.84
N GLY A 110 -9.34 3.48 14.19
CA GLY A 110 -8.58 2.28 13.84
C GLY A 110 -9.24 1.43 12.74
N SER A 111 -10.42 1.81 12.25
CA SER A 111 -11.05 1.15 11.11
C SER A 111 -10.30 1.51 9.83
N PRO A 112 -10.01 0.55 8.95
CA PRO A 112 -9.30 0.85 7.72
C PRO A 112 -10.18 1.63 6.75
N GLY A 113 -9.61 2.26 5.74
CA GLY A 113 -10.40 2.93 4.72
C GLY A 113 -9.67 3.20 3.41
N PHE A 114 -10.46 3.59 2.40
CA PHE A 114 -9.99 3.81 1.04
C PHE A 114 -10.52 5.13 0.47
N ALA A 115 -9.63 5.94 -0.11
CA ALA A 115 -9.95 7.16 -0.84
C ALA A 115 -9.78 6.92 -2.35
N ALA A 116 -10.90 6.90 -3.06
CA ALA A 116 -10.90 6.83 -4.52
C ALA A 116 -10.92 8.26 -5.08
N VAL A 117 -9.74 8.77 -5.40
CA VAL A 117 -9.51 10.18 -5.80
C VAL A 117 -8.80 10.28 -7.14
N ARG A 118 -9.04 11.39 -7.86
CA ARG A 118 -8.32 11.81 -9.07
C ARG A 118 -8.27 13.35 -9.12
N PRO A 119 -7.17 13.99 -9.55
CA PRO A 119 -5.92 13.40 -10.04
C PRO A 119 -5.11 12.64 -8.97
N PRO A 120 -4.17 11.75 -9.37
CA PRO A 120 -3.21 11.12 -8.46
C PRO A 120 -2.26 12.15 -7.82
N GLY A 121 -1.38 11.73 -6.91
CA GLY A 121 -0.53 12.63 -6.14
C GLY A 121 0.94 12.27 -6.01
N HIS A 122 1.34 11.00 -6.00
CA HIS A 122 2.66 10.61 -5.49
C HIS A 122 3.90 11.12 -6.29
N HIS A 123 3.71 11.65 -7.51
CA HIS A 123 4.76 12.30 -8.30
C HIS A 123 4.85 13.82 -8.14
N ALA A 124 3.83 14.47 -7.56
CA ALA A 124 3.82 15.92 -7.40
C ALA A 124 4.90 16.35 -6.38
N PHE A 125 5.71 17.33 -6.79
CA PHE A 125 6.77 17.94 -5.99
C PHE A 125 6.23 19.16 -5.23
N PRO A 126 6.99 19.73 -4.27
CA PRO A 126 6.58 20.94 -3.57
C PRO A 126 6.22 22.12 -4.49
N ASP A 127 6.90 22.27 -5.63
CA ASP A 127 6.76 23.45 -6.50
C ASP A 127 6.28 23.15 -7.93
N LYS A 128 5.93 21.88 -8.24
CA LYS A 128 5.51 21.49 -9.59
C LYS A 128 4.72 20.18 -9.61
N GLY A 129 3.85 20.06 -10.60
CA GLY A 129 3.19 18.79 -10.96
C GLY A 129 4.10 17.92 -11.84
N CYS A 130 3.86 16.62 -11.84
CA CYS A 130 4.59 15.65 -12.65
C CYS A 130 3.79 14.35 -12.76
N GLY A 131 3.83 13.63 -13.89
CA GLY A 131 3.25 12.28 -14.02
C GLY A 131 1.78 12.23 -13.60
N PHE A 132 0.95 13.06 -14.22
CA PHE A 132 -0.49 13.24 -13.90
C PHE A 132 -0.81 13.80 -12.51
N CYS A 133 0.17 13.93 -11.62
CA CYS A 133 -0.03 14.37 -10.26
C CYS A 133 0.05 15.89 -10.15
N VAL A 134 -0.99 16.50 -9.58
CA VAL A 134 -1.07 17.96 -9.36
C VAL A 134 -0.69 18.30 -7.93
N PHE A 135 -1.44 17.79 -6.95
CA PHE A 135 -1.08 17.90 -5.53
C PHE A 135 -0.75 16.52 -4.97
N ASN A 136 0.23 16.46 -4.07
CA ASN A 136 0.69 15.22 -3.49
C ASN A 136 -0.23 14.77 -2.36
N ASN A 137 -1.30 14.07 -2.75
CA ASN A 137 -2.35 13.58 -1.86
C ASN A 137 -1.78 12.78 -0.67
N VAL A 138 -0.83 11.88 -0.91
CA VAL A 138 -0.25 11.01 0.12
C VAL A 138 0.64 11.80 1.09
N ALA A 139 1.49 12.70 0.59
CA ALA A 139 2.31 13.56 1.44
C ALA A 139 1.45 14.54 2.26
N LEU A 140 0.39 15.09 1.66
CA LEU A 140 -0.59 15.93 2.35
C LEU A 140 -1.29 15.16 3.47
N ALA A 141 -1.74 13.94 3.18
CA ALA A 141 -2.37 13.06 4.18
C ALA A 141 -1.41 12.75 5.34
N ALA A 142 -0.15 12.42 5.04
CA ALA A 142 0.86 12.14 6.06
C ALA A 142 1.20 13.36 6.93
N LYS A 143 1.40 14.54 6.32
CA LYS A 143 1.67 15.78 7.08
C LYS A 143 0.46 16.26 7.87
N HIS A 144 -0.76 16.09 7.34
CA HIS A 144 -2.02 16.46 8.01
C HIS A 144 -2.17 15.77 9.37
N VAL A 145 -1.95 14.45 9.44
CA VAL A 145 -2.09 13.67 10.68
C VAL A 145 -0.83 13.63 11.53
N SER A 146 0.32 14.07 11.00
CA SER A 146 1.57 14.16 11.76
C SER A 146 1.42 15.16 12.92
N VAL A 147 1.93 14.77 14.09
CA VAL A 147 1.80 15.55 15.34
C VAL A 147 2.47 16.94 15.30
N ALA A 148 3.39 17.24 14.38
CA ALA A 148 3.98 18.60 14.27
C ALA A 148 2.94 19.67 13.99
N PHE A 149 1.92 19.33 13.20
CA PHE A 149 0.92 20.32 12.84
C PHE A 149 0.15 20.82 14.08
N LEU A 150 0.06 20.02 15.14
CA LEU A 150 -0.48 20.46 16.43
C LEU A 150 0.41 21.49 17.14
N GLU A 151 1.74 21.37 17.04
CA GLU A 151 2.66 22.28 17.75
C GLU A 151 2.56 23.72 17.24
N ILE A 152 2.12 23.91 15.98
CA ILE A 152 1.83 25.22 15.39
C ILE A 152 0.48 25.79 15.88
N VAL A 153 -0.46 24.93 16.31
CA VAL A 153 -1.81 25.32 16.76
C VAL A 153 -1.87 25.58 18.28
N ILE A 154 -0.86 25.16 19.05
CA ILE A 154 -0.79 25.34 20.51
C ILE A 154 -0.25 26.73 20.88
N GLU A 155 -0.94 27.79 20.44
CA GLU A 155 -0.91 29.12 21.09
C GLU A 155 -2.22 29.41 21.87
N LEU A 156 -3.12 28.43 21.97
CA LEU A 156 -4.42 28.56 22.62
C LEU A 156 -4.50 27.61 23.83
N ASN A 157 -4.38 28.18 25.03
CA ASN A 157 -4.38 27.53 26.36
C ASN A 157 -5.70 26.81 26.74
N ASP A 158 -6.23 25.90 25.90
CA ASP A 158 -7.40 25.07 26.23
C ASP A 158 -7.10 23.56 26.12
N PHE A 159 -7.08 22.91 27.28
CA PHE A 159 -6.76 21.48 27.44
C PHE A 159 -7.81 20.54 26.83
N SER A 160 -9.05 21.02 26.63
CA SER A 160 -10.15 20.28 26.02
C SER A 160 -9.95 20.16 24.51
N VAL A 161 -9.47 21.26 23.90
CA VAL A 161 -9.08 21.33 22.49
C VAL A 161 -7.85 20.46 22.24
N TYR A 162 -6.88 20.46 23.15
CA TYR A 162 -5.69 19.59 23.08
C TYR A 162 -6.03 18.08 22.98
N ILE A 163 -6.94 17.57 23.82
CA ILE A 163 -7.33 16.15 23.81
C ILE A 163 -8.15 15.79 22.55
N ALA A 164 -9.00 16.71 22.06
CA ALA A 164 -9.72 16.52 20.81
C ALA A 164 -8.78 16.54 19.59
N LEU A 165 -7.83 17.47 19.55
CA LEU A 165 -6.82 17.59 18.49
C LEU A 165 -5.82 16.42 18.47
N LYS A 166 -5.60 15.76 19.61
CA LYS A 166 -4.75 14.55 19.68
C LYS A 166 -5.43 13.30 19.10
N ARG A 167 -6.77 13.26 19.03
CA ARG A 167 -7.51 12.17 18.38
C ARG A 167 -7.41 12.37 16.86
N GLY A 168 -6.99 11.35 16.13
CA GLY A 168 -6.78 11.45 14.68
C GLY A 168 -5.36 11.86 14.27
N ARG A 169 -4.38 11.73 15.18
CA ARG A 169 -2.98 12.04 14.90
C ARG A 169 -2.09 10.82 15.02
N ALA A 170 -1.03 10.80 14.23
CA ALA A 170 0.01 9.77 14.22
C ALA A 170 1.37 10.41 14.54
N SER A 171 2.13 9.79 15.44
CA SER A 171 3.49 10.25 15.74
C SER A 171 4.52 9.71 14.76
N ARG A 172 4.21 8.56 14.13
CA ARG A 172 4.99 7.95 13.05
C ARG A 172 4.06 7.45 11.95
N VAL A 173 4.27 7.91 10.73
CA VAL A 173 3.49 7.51 9.55
C VAL A 173 4.40 6.71 8.61
N LEU A 174 3.99 5.49 8.26
CA LEU A 174 4.64 4.73 7.20
C LEU A 174 3.80 4.81 5.93
N ILE A 175 4.39 5.29 4.85
CA ILE A 175 3.84 5.21 3.51
C ILE A 175 4.43 3.95 2.86
N VAL A 176 3.55 3.05 2.41
CA VAL A 176 3.91 1.93 1.54
C VAL A 176 3.38 2.26 0.15
N ASP A 177 4.28 2.62 -0.76
CA ASP A 177 3.94 2.92 -2.14
C ASP A 177 4.20 1.69 -3.00
N TRP A 178 3.11 1.09 -3.49
CA TRP A 178 3.15 -0.07 -4.37
C TRP A 178 2.71 0.25 -5.79
N ASP A 179 2.48 1.53 -6.10
CA ASP A 179 2.34 1.98 -7.47
C ASP A 179 3.62 1.59 -8.23
N VAL A 180 3.47 1.19 -9.49
CA VAL A 180 4.60 0.67 -10.26
C VAL A 180 5.62 1.77 -10.57
N HIS A 181 5.27 3.04 -10.46
CA HIS A 181 6.17 4.17 -10.64
C HIS A 181 6.77 4.61 -9.31
N ALA A 182 8.01 5.09 -9.34
CA ALA A 182 8.64 5.61 -8.12
C ALA A 182 7.83 6.81 -7.59
N GLY A 183 7.57 6.88 -6.29
CA GLY A 183 6.93 8.05 -5.65
C GLY A 183 7.91 9.20 -5.42
N GLN A 184 8.60 9.69 -6.47
CA GLN A 184 9.69 10.67 -6.34
C GLN A 184 9.23 12.01 -5.75
N GLY A 185 8.00 12.43 -6.04
CA GLY A 185 7.40 13.63 -5.46
C GLY A 185 7.19 13.43 -3.97
N THR A 186 6.60 12.30 -3.58
CA THR A 186 6.40 11.95 -2.16
C THR A 186 7.72 11.88 -1.40
N GLN A 187 8.75 11.25 -1.99
CA GLN A 187 10.09 11.19 -1.43
C GLN A 187 10.65 12.59 -1.10
N GLU A 188 10.47 13.57 -1.99
CA GLU A 188 10.92 14.94 -1.76
C GLU A 188 10.05 15.68 -0.73
N CYS A 189 8.73 15.55 -0.83
CA CYS A 189 7.77 16.22 0.04
C CYS A 189 7.88 15.82 1.52
N ILE A 190 8.37 14.62 1.83
CA ILE A 190 8.54 14.13 3.21
C ILE A 190 9.98 14.17 3.71
N SER A 191 10.91 14.64 2.87
CA SER A 191 12.36 14.56 3.14
C SER A 191 12.79 15.30 4.41
N ASP A 192 12.01 16.30 4.81
CA ASP A 192 12.21 17.14 5.98
C ASP A 192 11.56 16.59 7.27
N ASP A 193 10.72 15.55 7.19
CA ASP A 193 9.97 15.03 8.34
C ASP A 193 10.40 13.61 8.74
N GLU A 194 11.29 13.53 9.72
CA GLU A 194 11.79 12.26 10.29
C GLU A 194 10.70 11.36 10.93
N ARG A 195 9.44 11.79 11.02
CA ARG A 195 8.32 10.95 11.49
C ARG A 195 7.57 10.28 10.36
N VAL A 196 7.86 10.64 9.11
CA VAL A 196 7.26 10.00 7.94
C VAL A 196 8.33 9.13 7.28
N ARG A 197 7.99 7.89 6.94
CA ARG A 197 8.85 7.00 6.16
C ARG A 197 8.13 6.58 4.90
N LEU A 198 8.87 6.40 3.81
CA LEU A 198 8.38 5.86 2.55
C LEU A 198 9.10 4.55 2.24
N VAL A 199 8.35 3.50 1.93
CA VAL A 199 8.85 2.32 1.21
C VAL A 199 8.20 2.35 -0.16
N SER A 200 8.98 2.59 -1.22
CA SER A 200 8.46 2.66 -2.60
C SER A 200 8.95 1.47 -3.42
N ILE A 201 8.01 0.68 -3.94
CA ILE A 201 8.25 -0.52 -4.73
C ILE A 201 7.88 -0.21 -6.18
N HIS A 202 8.85 -0.08 -7.08
CA HIS A 202 8.59 0.46 -8.41
C HIS A 202 9.43 -0.19 -9.50
N ARG A 203 8.88 -0.28 -10.71
CA ARG A 203 9.65 -0.59 -11.93
C ARG A 203 10.75 0.44 -12.09
N PHE A 204 11.96 -0.04 -12.33
CA PHE A 204 13.14 0.79 -12.44
C PHE A 204 13.97 0.45 -13.67
N GLN A 205 14.18 -0.85 -13.92
CA GLN A 205 15.04 -1.34 -15.02
C GLN A 205 16.35 -0.54 -15.11
N ARG A 206 17.02 -0.39 -13.96
CA ARG A 206 18.26 0.40 -13.80
C ARG A 206 18.12 1.85 -14.28
N GLY A 207 16.98 2.48 -13.99
CA GLY A 207 16.70 3.86 -14.38
C GLY A 207 16.29 4.03 -15.85
N GLN A 208 16.05 2.95 -16.60
CA GLN A 208 15.54 3.05 -17.97
C GLN A 208 14.02 3.22 -18.02
N PHE A 209 13.31 2.91 -16.94
CA PHE A 209 11.88 3.17 -16.81
C PHE A 209 11.61 4.55 -16.20
N TRP A 210 10.52 5.19 -16.62
CA TRP A 210 10.08 6.49 -16.12
C TRP A 210 9.90 6.44 -14.59
N PRO A 211 10.36 7.44 -13.81
CA PRO A 211 10.80 8.79 -14.21
C PRO A 211 12.29 8.92 -14.59
N ASN A 212 13.01 7.80 -14.78
CA ASN A 212 14.43 7.80 -15.16
C ASN A 212 15.30 8.61 -14.18
N LEU A 213 15.12 8.37 -12.88
CA LEU A 213 15.78 9.15 -11.84
C LEU A 213 16.80 8.31 -11.04
N PRO A 214 18.05 8.77 -10.87
CA PRO A 214 19.01 8.09 -10.03
C PRO A 214 18.57 8.08 -8.55
N GLN A 215 17.78 9.06 -8.11
CA GLN A 215 17.27 9.12 -6.74
C GLN A 215 16.21 8.06 -6.42
N SER A 216 15.71 7.31 -7.42
CA SER A 216 14.81 6.16 -7.25
C SER A 216 15.58 4.85 -7.01
N ALA A 217 16.91 4.86 -7.07
CA ALA A 217 17.76 3.74 -6.69
C ALA A 217 17.65 3.41 -5.18
N VAL A 218 18.05 2.19 -4.77
CA VAL A 218 18.21 1.79 -3.36
C VAL A 218 19.12 2.78 -2.65
N LYS A 219 20.29 3.08 -3.23
CA LYS A 219 21.19 4.10 -2.69
C LYS A 219 20.77 5.48 -3.18
N ASN A 220 20.17 6.25 -2.28
CA ASN A 220 19.77 7.64 -2.52
C ASN A 220 20.10 8.51 -1.29
N GLU A 221 19.85 9.82 -1.39
CA GLU A 221 20.16 10.79 -0.31
C GLU A 221 19.05 10.93 0.74
N PHE A 222 17.85 10.41 0.46
CA PHE A 222 16.65 10.61 1.27
C PHE A 222 16.61 9.61 2.44
N GLN A 223 16.95 10.09 3.64
CA GLN A 223 17.05 9.25 4.85
C GLN A 223 15.71 8.63 5.27
N ASN A 224 14.60 9.24 4.84
CA ASN A 224 13.24 8.79 5.16
C ASN A 224 12.69 7.78 4.15
N THR A 225 13.45 7.41 3.11
CA THR A 225 12.96 6.59 2.01
C THR A 225 13.78 5.32 1.80
N ILE A 226 13.06 4.21 1.61
CA ILE A 226 13.59 2.92 1.21
C ILE A 226 12.99 2.60 -0.16
N ASN A 227 13.81 2.73 -1.20
CA ASN A 227 13.41 2.35 -2.55
C ASN A 227 13.68 0.87 -2.79
N VAL A 228 12.72 0.21 -3.43
CA VAL A 228 12.78 -1.18 -3.89
C VAL A 228 12.64 -1.19 -5.43
N PRO A 229 13.72 -0.85 -6.16
CA PRO A 229 13.70 -0.79 -7.61
C PRO A 229 13.61 -2.19 -8.24
N LEU A 230 12.57 -2.42 -9.04
CA LEU A 230 12.35 -3.66 -9.78
C LEU A 230 13.08 -3.56 -11.13
N ASN A 231 14.13 -4.35 -11.29
CA ASN A 231 15.02 -4.32 -12.45
C ASN A 231 14.60 -5.25 -13.60
N ASP A 232 13.39 -5.79 -13.55
CA ASP A 232 12.80 -6.62 -14.59
C ASP A 232 11.26 -6.46 -14.56
N ILE A 233 10.60 -6.83 -15.66
CA ILE A 233 9.14 -6.84 -15.78
C ILE A 233 8.58 -8.22 -15.41
N GLY A 234 7.25 -8.36 -15.39
CA GLY A 234 6.60 -9.64 -15.14
C GLY A 234 6.69 -10.15 -13.71
N MET A 235 7.08 -9.28 -12.76
CA MET A 235 7.07 -9.58 -11.32
C MET A 235 5.67 -10.02 -10.89
N THR A 236 5.61 -11.07 -10.08
CA THR A 236 4.39 -11.80 -9.71
C THR A 236 3.97 -11.52 -8.28
N ASP A 237 2.83 -12.07 -7.85
CA ASP A 237 2.43 -12.10 -6.44
C ASP A 237 3.58 -12.55 -5.52
N SER A 238 4.39 -13.53 -5.95
CA SER A 238 5.48 -14.08 -5.14
C SER A 238 6.60 -13.08 -4.88
N ASP A 239 6.89 -12.23 -5.87
CA ASP A 239 7.92 -11.21 -5.76
C ASP A 239 7.49 -10.09 -4.80
N PHE A 240 6.26 -9.62 -4.94
CA PHE A 240 5.70 -8.61 -4.03
C PHE A 240 5.55 -9.14 -2.60
N LEU A 241 5.13 -10.40 -2.42
CA LEU A 241 5.08 -11.05 -1.11
C LEU A 241 6.48 -11.18 -0.51
N ALA A 242 7.48 -11.55 -1.30
CA ALA A 242 8.87 -11.58 -0.82
C ALA A 242 9.36 -10.19 -0.39
N ILE A 243 9.06 -9.14 -1.14
CA ILE A 243 9.38 -7.75 -0.75
C ILE A 243 8.67 -7.37 0.55
N PHE A 244 7.41 -7.77 0.73
CA PHE A 244 6.69 -7.51 1.97
C PHE A 244 7.33 -8.21 3.17
N GLN A 245 7.68 -9.48 3.03
CA GLN A 245 8.30 -10.26 4.11
C GLN A 245 9.73 -9.80 4.42
N LEU A 246 10.49 -9.37 3.40
CA LEU A 246 11.92 -9.07 3.53
C LEU A 246 12.22 -7.58 3.72
N VAL A 247 11.29 -6.68 3.40
CA VAL A 247 11.50 -5.22 3.48
C VAL A 247 10.38 -4.55 4.26
N VAL A 248 9.12 -4.64 3.81
CA VAL A 248 8.01 -3.86 4.39
C VAL A 248 7.76 -4.23 5.86
N HIS A 249 7.60 -5.52 6.18
CA HIS A 249 7.39 -5.98 7.55
C HIS A 249 8.56 -5.69 8.49
N PRO A 250 9.83 -5.91 8.10
CA PRO A 250 10.98 -5.45 8.87
C PRO A 250 10.96 -3.94 9.16
N VAL A 251 10.63 -3.11 8.17
CA VAL A 251 10.50 -1.66 8.35
C VAL A 251 9.37 -1.35 9.34
N ILE A 252 8.19 -1.99 9.21
CA ILE A 252 7.08 -1.83 10.18
C ILE A 252 7.53 -2.21 11.60
N ASN A 253 8.23 -3.34 11.76
CA ASN A 253 8.68 -3.82 13.07
C ASN A 253 9.63 -2.85 13.77
N ASP A 254 10.58 -2.28 13.02
CA ASP A 254 11.63 -1.43 13.57
C ASP A 254 11.17 0.03 13.71
N PHE A 255 10.45 0.55 12.71
CA PHE A 255 9.92 1.92 12.72
C PHE A 255 8.69 2.08 13.62
N LYS A 256 7.88 1.01 13.77
CA LYS A 256 6.67 0.96 14.58
C LYS A 256 5.70 2.09 14.25
N PRO A 257 5.17 2.20 13.02
CA PRO A 257 4.25 3.27 12.66
C PRO A 257 2.97 3.22 13.50
N ASP A 258 2.37 4.38 13.74
CA ASP A 258 1.05 4.52 14.36
C ASP A 258 -0.07 4.60 13.31
N LEU A 259 0.30 4.83 12.04
CA LEU A 259 -0.57 4.84 10.87
C LEU A 259 0.22 4.31 9.67
N ILE A 260 -0.42 3.46 8.87
CA ILE A 260 0.07 3.06 7.55
C ILE A 260 -0.81 3.73 6.49
N ILE A 261 -0.18 4.44 5.56
CA ILE A 261 -0.80 4.96 4.35
C ILE A 261 -0.28 4.14 3.16
N VAL A 262 -1.17 3.70 2.27
CA VAL A 262 -0.78 3.02 1.03
C VAL A 262 -1.03 3.96 -0.14
N SER A 263 0.03 4.31 -0.87
CA SER A 263 -0.09 4.88 -2.22
C SER A 263 -0.52 3.73 -3.13
N CYS A 264 -1.82 3.66 -3.39
CA CYS A 264 -2.49 2.50 -3.94
C CYS A 264 -2.65 2.61 -5.46
N GLY A 265 -1.54 2.47 -6.18
CA GLY A 265 -1.54 2.26 -7.62
C GLY A 265 -1.95 0.84 -8.01
N PHE A 266 -2.73 0.72 -9.08
CA PHE A 266 -3.10 -0.58 -9.67
C PHE A 266 -2.35 -0.88 -10.98
N ASP A 267 -1.25 -0.19 -11.25
CA ASP A 267 -0.44 -0.36 -12.47
C ASP A 267 0.63 -1.45 -12.37
N ALA A 268 0.89 -2.00 -11.18
CA ALA A 268 1.59 -3.28 -11.05
C ALA A 268 0.68 -4.50 -11.37
N ALA A 269 -0.59 -4.26 -11.69
CA ALA A 269 -1.53 -5.32 -12.01
C ALA A 269 -1.24 -6.00 -13.35
N LEU A 270 -1.70 -7.25 -13.47
CA LEU A 270 -1.76 -7.94 -14.75
C LEU A 270 -2.48 -7.09 -15.80
N GLY A 271 -1.82 -6.85 -16.92
CA GLY A 271 -2.44 -6.23 -18.09
C GLY A 271 -2.35 -4.71 -18.12
N ASP A 272 -1.76 -4.06 -17.12
CA ASP A 272 -1.46 -2.64 -17.17
C ASP A 272 -0.58 -2.26 -18.39
N PRO A 273 -0.86 -1.12 -19.07
CA PRO A 273 -0.03 -0.60 -20.16
C PRO A 273 1.40 -0.24 -19.75
N GLU A 274 1.59 0.33 -18.56
CA GLU A 274 2.85 0.93 -18.13
C GLU A 274 3.66 -0.02 -17.25
N GLY A 275 3.04 -0.66 -16.27
CA GLY A 275 3.80 -1.43 -15.29
C GLY A 275 4.37 -2.75 -15.80
N GLU A 276 3.64 -3.43 -16.70
CA GLU A 276 4.02 -4.74 -17.26
C GLU A 276 4.37 -5.81 -16.20
N MET A 277 3.83 -5.67 -15.00
CA MET A 277 3.91 -6.65 -13.93
C MET A 277 2.74 -7.65 -14.01
N ARG A 278 2.70 -8.60 -13.08
CA ARG A 278 1.70 -9.68 -13.02
C ARG A 278 1.09 -9.82 -11.64
N LEU A 279 0.96 -8.72 -10.89
CA LEU A 279 0.26 -8.75 -9.61
C LEU A 279 -1.23 -9.04 -9.87
N THR A 280 -1.78 -10.00 -9.15
CA THR A 280 -3.16 -10.45 -9.34
C THR A 280 -4.09 -9.78 -8.32
N PRO A 281 -5.42 -9.86 -8.52
CA PRO A 281 -6.35 -9.41 -7.48
C PRO A 281 -6.17 -10.14 -6.14
N ALA A 282 -5.76 -11.41 -6.16
CA ALA A 282 -5.42 -12.16 -4.95
C ALA A 282 -4.15 -11.63 -4.29
N GLY A 283 -3.15 -11.25 -5.11
CA GLY A 283 -1.93 -10.57 -4.68
C GLY A 283 -2.25 -9.30 -3.90
N TYR A 284 -2.92 -8.33 -4.51
CA TYR A 284 -3.31 -7.07 -3.86
C TYR A 284 -4.11 -7.28 -2.57
N ALA A 285 -5.08 -8.19 -2.57
CA ALA A 285 -5.85 -8.53 -1.37
C ALA A 285 -4.97 -9.13 -0.26
N THR A 286 -3.99 -9.97 -0.62
CA THR A 286 -3.06 -10.58 0.33
C THR A 286 -2.10 -9.55 0.91
N LEU A 287 -1.55 -8.65 0.10
CA LEU A 287 -0.72 -7.53 0.57
C LEU A 287 -1.51 -6.64 1.55
N THR A 288 -2.76 -6.31 1.20
CA THR A 288 -3.68 -5.55 2.06
C THR A 288 -3.91 -6.28 3.38
N GLN A 289 -4.23 -7.58 3.34
CA GLN A 289 -4.46 -8.39 4.54
C GLN A 289 -3.21 -8.45 5.43
N GLN A 290 -2.02 -8.60 4.85
CA GLN A 290 -0.76 -8.59 5.60
C GLN A 290 -0.56 -7.28 6.37
N LEU A 291 -0.87 -6.12 5.78
CA LEU A 291 -0.81 -4.84 6.48
C LEU A 291 -1.84 -4.77 7.62
N LEU A 292 -3.07 -5.23 7.37
CA LEU A 292 -4.14 -5.27 8.40
C LEU A 292 -3.75 -6.13 9.61
N THR A 293 -2.97 -7.22 9.42
CA THR A 293 -2.57 -8.11 10.53
C THR A 293 -1.72 -7.43 11.60
N TRP A 294 -1.11 -6.29 11.30
CA TRP A 294 -0.36 -5.50 12.28
C TRP A 294 -1.26 -4.81 13.31
N GLY A 295 -2.57 -4.69 13.05
CA GLY A 295 -3.50 -3.95 13.91
C GLY A 295 -3.22 -2.45 13.95
N ILE A 296 -2.45 -1.93 12.98
CA ILE A 296 -2.13 -0.52 12.80
C ILE A 296 -3.22 0.08 11.89
N PRO A 297 -3.77 1.27 12.19
CA PRO A 297 -4.69 1.97 11.30
C PRO A 297 -4.15 2.03 9.85
N LEU A 298 -5.01 1.74 8.88
CA LEU A 298 -4.64 1.61 7.47
C LEU A 298 -5.52 2.49 6.58
N ALA A 299 -4.91 3.46 5.90
CA ALA A 299 -5.55 4.29 4.89
C ALA A 299 -4.95 3.99 3.51
N MET A 300 -5.79 3.77 2.50
CA MET A 300 -5.35 3.51 1.13
C MET A 300 -5.83 4.64 0.22
N ILE A 301 -4.95 5.19 -0.61
CA ILE A 301 -5.23 6.35 -1.46
C ILE A 301 -4.95 5.95 -2.91
N LEU A 302 -5.93 6.07 -3.79
CA LEU A 302 -5.77 5.71 -5.20
C LEU A 302 -4.70 6.58 -5.90
N GLU A 303 -3.77 5.94 -6.61
CA GLU A 303 -2.74 6.57 -7.45
C GLU A 303 -2.94 6.17 -8.93
N GLY A 304 -2.00 5.42 -9.52
CA GLY A 304 -1.99 4.92 -10.90
C GLY A 304 -2.81 3.65 -11.14
N GLY A 305 -2.55 2.98 -12.27
CA GLY A 305 -3.34 1.87 -12.80
C GLY A 305 -4.24 2.30 -13.95
N TYR A 306 -4.05 1.69 -15.11
CA TYR A 306 -4.59 2.18 -16.39
C TYR A 306 -5.28 1.09 -17.22
N PHE A 307 -5.24 -0.16 -16.77
CA PHE A 307 -6.04 -1.24 -17.34
C PHE A 307 -7.35 -1.44 -16.56
N LEU A 308 -8.43 -0.82 -17.08
CA LEU A 308 -9.72 -0.70 -16.39
C LEU A 308 -10.29 -2.01 -15.82
N ASP A 309 -10.13 -3.14 -16.54
CA ASP A 309 -10.62 -4.44 -16.06
C ASP A 309 -9.86 -4.92 -14.81
N SER A 310 -8.54 -4.67 -14.74
CA SER A 310 -7.74 -4.99 -13.55
C SER A 310 -8.05 -4.03 -12.41
N ILE A 311 -8.14 -2.71 -12.67
CA ILE A 311 -8.55 -1.73 -11.65
C ILE A 311 -9.85 -2.18 -10.94
N ALA A 312 -10.87 -2.59 -11.71
CA ALA A 312 -12.13 -3.07 -11.16
C ALA A 312 -11.93 -4.29 -10.25
N ALA A 313 -11.22 -5.31 -10.76
CA ALA A 313 -11.03 -6.57 -10.07
C ALA A 313 -10.14 -6.44 -8.83
N ASP A 314 -9.02 -5.72 -8.95
CA ASP A 314 -8.06 -5.50 -7.89
C ASP A 314 -8.69 -4.66 -6.78
N PHE A 315 -9.39 -3.58 -7.12
CA PHE A 315 -10.13 -2.78 -6.14
C PHE A 315 -11.19 -3.62 -5.42
N GLU A 316 -11.98 -4.43 -6.13
CA GLU A 316 -12.98 -5.31 -5.50
C GLU A 316 -12.36 -6.22 -4.43
N TRP A 317 -11.21 -6.82 -4.73
CA TRP A 317 -10.52 -7.73 -3.83
C TRP A 317 -9.78 -7.02 -2.68
N VAL A 318 -9.21 -5.84 -2.92
CA VAL A 318 -8.68 -4.96 -1.86
C VAL A 318 -9.79 -4.58 -0.88
N VAL A 319 -10.94 -4.12 -1.37
CA VAL A 319 -12.10 -3.80 -0.52
C VAL A 319 -12.55 -5.02 0.26
N LYS A 320 -12.62 -6.20 -0.37
CA LYS A 320 -12.98 -7.43 0.34
C LYS A 320 -12.03 -7.72 1.51
N ALA A 321 -10.72 -7.51 1.32
CA ALA A 321 -9.73 -7.62 2.39
C ALA A 321 -9.98 -6.58 3.50
N LEU A 322 -10.23 -5.30 3.15
CA LEU A 322 -10.53 -4.22 4.11
C LEU A 322 -11.83 -4.45 4.91
N LEU A 323 -12.80 -5.15 4.32
CA LEU A 323 -14.04 -5.57 4.98
C LEU A 323 -13.90 -6.85 5.80
N GLY A 324 -12.73 -7.51 5.76
CA GLY A 324 -12.47 -8.75 6.50
C GLY A 324 -13.09 -10.00 5.87
N TYR A 325 -13.46 -9.97 4.59
CA TYR A 325 -13.87 -11.18 3.88
C TYR A 325 -12.68 -12.14 3.69
N ALA A 326 -13.00 -13.42 3.50
CA ALA A 326 -12.01 -14.38 3.04
C ALA A 326 -11.50 -13.97 1.65
N ILE A 327 -10.19 -14.02 1.48
CA ILE A 327 -9.49 -13.71 0.22
C ILE A 327 -9.00 -15.01 -0.43
N PRO A 328 -8.90 -15.07 -1.77
CA PRO A 328 -8.34 -16.22 -2.47
C PRO A 328 -6.88 -16.43 -2.11
N CYS A 329 -6.40 -17.67 -2.25
CA CYS A 329 -5.00 -17.97 -2.09
C CYS A 329 -4.21 -17.43 -3.28
N VAL A 330 -3.01 -16.92 -2.99
CA VAL A 330 -2.01 -16.61 -4.00
C VAL A 330 -1.33 -17.89 -4.48
N ASN A 331 -1.10 -18.00 -5.79
CA ASN A 331 -0.28 -19.07 -6.34
C ASN A 331 1.20 -18.68 -6.24
N VAL A 332 1.99 -19.45 -5.49
CA VAL A 332 3.42 -19.15 -5.30
C VAL A 332 4.22 -19.67 -6.50
N GLU A 333 4.84 -18.74 -7.22
CA GLU A 333 5.73 -18.94 -8.35
C GLU A 333 7.21 -18.76 -7.90
N PRO A 334 8.20 -19.26 -8.64
CA PRO A 334 9.59 -18.93 -8.39
C PRO A 334 9.83 -17.42 -8.45
N LEU A 335 10.63 -16.88 -7.52
CA LEU A 335 10.97 -15.46 -7.50
C LEU A 335 11.74 -15.07 -8.76
N ASN A 336 11.48 -13.87 -9.27
CA ASN A 336 12.24 -13.26 -10.34
C ASN A 336 13.72 -13.13 -9.90
N PRO A 337 14.69 -13.64 -10.68
CA PRO A 337 16.12 -13.58 -10.34
C PRO A 337 16.65 -12.15 -10.10
N ALA A 338 16.03 -11.13 -10.71
CA ALA A 338 16.41 -9.73 -10.53
C ALA A 338 16.08 -9.17 -9.14
N LEU A 339 15.22 -9.83 -8.36
CA LEU A 339 14.82 -9.37 -7.03
C LEU A 339 15.94 -9.55 -5.99
N ARG A 340 16.65 -10.69 -6.01
CA ARG A 340 17.65 -11.02 -4.99
C ARG A 340 18.78 -9.98 -4.89
N PRO A 341 19.39 -9.49 -5.98
CA PRO A 341 20.40 -8.43 -5.91
C PRO A 341 19.89 -7.15 -5.22
N VAL A 342 18.65 -6.76 -5.49
CA VAL A 342 18.00 -5.56 -4.91
C VAL A 342 17.82 -5.73 -3.40
N ILE A 343 17.27 -6.88 -2.96
CA ILE A 343 17.10 -7.18 -1.52
C ILE A 343 18.44 -7.19 -0.78
N ASN A 344 19.47 -7.81 -1.36
CA ASN A 344 20.82 -7.81 -0.78
C ASN A 344 21.39 -6.40 -0.64
N LYS A 345 21.17 -5.54 -1.64
CA LYS A 345 21.59 -4.13 -1.58
C LYS A 345 20.84 -3.39 -0.48
N ILE A 346 19.52 -3.57 -0.36
CA ILE A 346 18.70 -2.99 0.71
C ILE A 346 19.23 -3.39 2.09
N PHE A 347 19.55 -4.68 2.30
CA PHE A 347 20.14 -5.13 3.56
C PHE A 347 21.48 -4.45 3.85
N ASN A 348 22.33 -4.29 2.84
CA ASN A 348 23.63 -3.62 3.00
C ASN A 348 23.51 -2.12 3.30
N VAL A 349 22.58 -1.42 2.63
CA VAL A 349 22.39 0.04 2.76
C VAL A 349 21.63 0.39 4.04
N PHE A 350 20.56 -0.35 4.33
CA PHE A 350 19.60 0.00 5.37
C PHE A 350 19.69 -0.86 6.64
N GLY A 351 20.50 -1.93 6.65
CA GLY A 351 20.62 -2.83 7.81
C GLY A 351 21.21 -2.18 9.08
N THR A 352 21.90 -1.05 8.96
CA THR A 352 22.31 -0.25 10.13
C THR A 352 21.16 0.54 10.75
N THR A 353 20.23 1.00 9.90
CA THR A 353 19.05 1.78 10.31
C THR A 353 17.91 0.87 10.79
N TYR A 354 17.75 -0.30 10.16
CA TYR A 354 16.70 -1.29 10.47
C TYR A 354 17.33 -2.61 10.90
N PRO A 355 17.51 -2.84 12.22
CA PRO A 355 18.11 -4.05 12.77
C PRO A 355 17.47 -5.36 12.30
N THR A 356 16.17 -5.38 11.99
CA THR A 356 15.47 -6.56 11.49
C THR A 356 15.92 -6.94 10.09
N LEU A 357 16.21 -5.96 9.21
CA LEU A 357 16.81 -6.23 7.89
C LEU A 357 18.18 -6.91 8.05
N ARG A 358 19.01 -6.42 8.99
CA ARG A 358 20.32 -7.01 9.28
C ARG A 358 20.22 -8.42 9.86
N LEU A 359 19.23 -8.66 10.70
CA LEU A 359 18.94 -9.99 11.24
C LEU A 359 18.58 -10.96 10.11
N LEU A 360 17.68 -10.57 9.21
CA LEU A 360 17.28 -11.38 8.06
C LEU A 360 18.46 -11.68 7.14
N GLN A 361 19.31 -10.68 6.86
CA GLN A 361 20.55 -10.88 6.11
C GLN A 361 21.45 -11.93 6.76
N THR A 362 21.64 -11.83 8.09
CA THR A 362 22.50 -12.75 8.85
C THR A 362 21.93 -14.17 8.84
N ILE A 363 20.61 -14.33 8.96
CA ILE A 363 19.95 -15.64 8.88
C ILE A 363 20.11 -16.22 7.47
N GLY A 364 19.87 -15.42 6.43
CA GLY A 364 20.01 -15.83 5.04
C GLY A 364 21.41 -16.35 4.72
N GLN A 365 22.45 -15.65 5.16
CA GLN A 365 23.85 -16.07 5.01
C GLN A 365 24.17 -17.38 5.73
N ARG A 366 23.49 -17.70 6.84
CA ARG A 366 23.68 -18.96 7.58
C ARG A 366 22.93 -20.13 6.97
N LEU A 367 21.74 -19.90 6.41
CA LEU A 367 20.94 -20.93 5.76
C LEU A 367 21.53 -21.32 4.41
N THR A 368 22.02 -20.33 3.66
CA THR A 368 22.64 -20.52 2.35
C THR A 368 23.94 -19.74 2.31
N PRO A 369 25.06 -20.32 2.80
CA PRO A 369 26.38 -19.69 2.72
C PRO A 369 26.70 -19.39 1.26
N ILE A 370 26.86 -18.12 0.95
CA ILE A 370 27.32 -17.65 -0.36
C ILE A 370 28.82 -17.43 -0.21
N ASP A 371 29.63 -17.89 -1.17
CA ASP A 371 31.03 -17.44 -1.24
C ASP A 371 31.04 -15.91 -1.38
N ASP A 372 31.86 -15.22 -0.59
CA ASP A 372 31.98 -13.74 -0.45
C ASP A 372 32.34 -12.99 -1.77
N ALA A 373 32.18 -13.61 -2.93
CA ALA A 373 32.59 -13.13 -4.24
C ALA A 373 31.56 -12.27 -4.98
N GLU A 374 30.28 -12.22 -4.58
CA GLU A 374 29.32 -11.25 -5.14
C GLU A 374 29.47 -9.88 -4.47
N LYS A 375 30.65 -9.25 -4.66
CA LYS A 375 30.81 -7.81 -4.54
C LYS A 375 30.08 -7.14 -5.71
N ASN A 376 28.76 -7.12 -5.67
CA ASN A 376 27.97 -6.46 -6.70
C ASN A 376 27.87 -4.96 -6.39
N ASP A 377 28.99 -4.27 -6.55
CA ASP A 377 29.04 -2.82 -6.79
C ASP A 377 28.78 -2.55 -8.29
N VAL A 378 27.74 -3.22 -8.82
CA VAL A 378 27.22 -2.94 -10.16
C VAL A 378 26.52 -1.59 -10.11
N GLU A 379 26.75 -0.77 -11.13
CA GLU A 379 26.11 0.53 -11.27
C GLU A 379 24.58 0.35 -11.26
N GLU A 380 23.92 1.02 -10.31
CA GLU A 380 22.48 0.82 -10.05
C GLU A 380 21.61 1.57 -11.06
N TYR A 381 22.16 2.63 -11.64
CA TYR A 381 21.47 3.53 -12.55
C TYR A 381 22.25 3.64 -13.86
N GLU A 382 21.63 3.17 -14.94
CA GLU A 382 22.11 3.21 -16.33
C GLU A 382 21.21 4.09 -17.21
N GLY A 383 20.23 4.76 -16.59
CA GLY A 383 19.27 5.61 -17.27
C GLY A 383 19.87 6.90 -17.84
N THR A 384 19.20 7.45 -18.85
CA THR A 384 19.46 8.80 -19.35
C THR A 384 18.19 9.61 -19.27
N ARG A 385 18.32 10.88 -18.87
CA ARG A 385 17.19 11.80 -18.75
C ARG A 385 17.46 13.01 -19.63
N ASP A 386 16.95 12.96 -20.85
CA ASP A 386 17.02 14.03 -21.83
C ASP A 386 15.59 14.37 -22.27
N PHE A 387 15.13 15.57 -21.94
CA PHE A 387 13.78 16.00 -22.28
C PHE A 387 13.81 17.21 -23.20
N PRO A 388 12.97 17.22 -24.24
CA PRO A 388 12.68 18.44 -24.95
C PRO A 388 11.86 19.36 -24.04
N ILE A 389 12.26 20.64 -23.96
CA ILE A 389 11.45 21.72 -23.40
C ILE A 389 11.01 22.62 -24.57
N PRO A 390 9.72 22.95 -24.70
CA PRO A 390 8.60 22.50 -23.85
C PRO A 390 8.33 20.99 -23.96
N PHE A 391 7.78 20.40 -22.90
CA PHE A 391 7.43 18.98 -22.86
C PHE A 391 6.34 18.66 -23.90
N PRO A 392 6.42 17.51 -24.59
CA PRO A 392 5.38 17.09 -25.51
C PRO A 392 4.06 16.86 -24.77
N THR A 393 2.98 17.40 -25.31
CA THR A 393 1.61 17.28 -24.77
C THR A 393 0.73 16.36 -25.60
N ARG A 394 1.28 15.79 -26.69
CA ARG A 394 0.56 15.01 -27.70
C ARG A 394 1.34 13.79 -28.14
N GLY A 395 0.65 12.68 -28.35
CA GLY A 395 1.20 11.43 -28.87
C GLY A 395 2.11 10.69 -27.88
N LEU A 396 1.95 10.97 -26.58
CA LEU A 396 2.70 10.29 -25.51
C LEU A 396 2.25 8.85 -25.33
N TYR A 397 0.94 8.62 -25.45
CA TYR A 397 0.33 7.31 -25.26
C TYR A 397 -0.30 6.79 -26.54
N SER A 398 -0.35 5.48 -26.66
CA SER A 398 -1.01 4.81 -27.78
C SER A 398 -1.93 3.70 -27.27
N GLU A 399 -3.04 3.50 -27.98
CA GLU A 399 -3.92 2.39 -27.72
C GLU A 399 -3.18 1.07 -27.91
N ARG A 400 -3.22 0.23 -26.88
CA ARG A 400 -2.69 -1.13 -26.96
C ARG A 400 -3.52 -1.95 -27.96
N CYS A 401 -2.85 -2.77 -28.76
CA CYS A 401 -3.49 -3.64 -29.74
C CYS A 401 -4.67 -4.44 -29.14
N ALA A 402 -5.81 -4.42 -29.82
CA ALA A 402 -7.05 -5.04 -29.35
C ALA A 402 -6.91 -6.55 -29.05
N ASP A 403 -6.09 -7.27 -29.81
CA ASP A 403 -5.82 -8.69 -29.58
C ASP A 403 -5.04 -8.93 -28.27
N VAL A 404 -4.07 -8.05 -27.98
CA VAL A 404 -3.31 -8.08 -26.73
C VAL A 404 -4.23 -7.80 -25.54
N THR A 405 -5.04 -6.75 -25.64
CA THR A 405 -6.06 -6.38 -24.66
C THR A 405 -7.04 -7.54 -24.42
N SER A 406 -7.58 -8.14 -25.48
CA SER A 406 -8.52 -9.27 -25.39
C SER A 406 -7.90 -10.49 -24.71
N ARG A 407 -6.63 -10.80 -25.01
CA ARG A 407 -5.90 -11.89 -24.36
C ARG A 407 -5.72 -11.64 -22.87
N LEU A 408 -5.28 -10.44 -22.48
CA LEU A 408 -5.08 -10.06 -21.07
C LEU A 408 -6.40 -10.10 -20.28
N LYS A 409 -7.50 -9.60 -20.86
CA LYS A 409 -8.84 -9.71 -20.25
C LYS A 409 -9.23 -11.17 -19.99
N LYS A 410 -9.01 -12.05 -20.96
CA LYS A 410 -9.30 -13.50 -20.80
C LYS A 410 -8.44 -14.14 -19.73
N GLU A 411 -7.16 -13.75 -19.64
CA GLU A 411 -6.25 -14.23 -18.60
C GLU A 411 -6.71 -13.79 -17.21
N LEU A 412 -7.01 -12.50 -17.02
CA LEU A 412 -7.57 -11.96 -15.79
C LEU A 412 -8.87 -12.67 -15.38
N GLN A 413 -9.80 -12.83 -16.33
CA GLN A 413 -11.05 -13.56 -16.08
C GLN A 413 -10.81 -15.02 -15.68
N SER A 414 -9.83 -15.68 -16.28
CA SER A 414 -9.46 -17.06 -15.93
C SER A 414 -8.90 -17.13 -14.50
N ILE A 415 -8.06 -16.17 -14.12
CA ILE A 415 -7.51 -16.05 -12.75
C ILE A 415 -8.65 -15.85 -11.76
N ILE A 416 -9.54 -14.89 -11.98
CA ILE A 416 -10.67 -14.61 -11.06
C ILE A 416 -11.62 -15.82 -10.98
N ALA A 417 -11.89 -16.49 -12.09
CA ALA A 417 -12.72 -17.69 -12.11
C ALA A 417 -12.12 -18.86 -11.30
N SER A 418 -10.79 -18.87 -11.11
CA SER A 418 -10.11 -19.89 -10.29
C SER A 418 -10.42 -19.74 -8.79
N TYR A 419 -10.65 -18.51 -8.31
CA TYR A 419 -10.94 -18.22 -6.89
C TYR A 419 -12.20 -18.92 -6.38
N SER A 420 -13.18 -19.14 -7.25
CA SER A 420 -14.41 -19.87 -6.90
C SER A 420 -14.16 -21.37 -6.73
N LYS A 421 -13.13 -21.93 -7.38
CA LYS A 421 -12.83 -23.37 -7.35
C LYS A 421 -12.07 -23.80 -6.08
N GLU A 422 -11.34 -22.88 -5.45
CA GLU A 422 -10.59 -23.14 -4.22
C GLU A 422 -11.46 -23.14 -2.94
N SER A 423 -12.75 -22.82 -3.07
CA SER A 423 -13.73 -22.91 -1.97
C SER A 423 -14.13 -24.36 -1.59
N GLN A 424 -13.35 -25.37 -1.98
CA GLN A 424 -13.55 -26.77 -1.52
C GLN A 424 -13.03 -27.07 -0.11
N TYR A 425 -12.61 -26.07 0.66
CA TYR A 425 -12.50 -26.24 2.10
C TYR A 425 -13.88 -26.17 2.74
N LYS A 426 -14.38 -27.31 3.23
CA LYS A 426 -15.57 -27.35 4.09
C LYS A 426 -15.28 -26.59 5.37
N PHE A 427 -15.80 -25.38 5.50
CA PHE A 427 -15.93 -24.72 6.79
C PHE A 427 -16.88 -25.55 7.67
N VAL A 428 -16.34 -26.26 8.66
CA VAL A 428 -17.15 -26.84 9.73
C VAL A 428 -17.28 -25.79 10.82
N ARG A 429 -18.41 -25.07 10.79
CA ARG A 429 -18.78 -24.13 11.84
C ARG A 429 -19.33 -24.94 13.02
N TYR A 430 -18.64 -24.90 14.16
CA TYR A 430 -19.18 -25.43 15.41
C TYR A 430 -19.90 -24.28 16.13
N ASP A 431 -21.23 -24.36 16.20
CA ASP A 431 -22.03 -23.45 17.04
C ASP A 431 -21.98 -23.93 18.49
N CYS A 432 -21.34 -23.16 19.36
CA CYS A 432 -21.13 -23.49 20.77
C CYS A 432 -22.34 -23.22 21.68
N THR A 433 -23.56 -23.13 21.14
CA THR A 433 -24.74 -22.80 21.94
C THR A 433 -25.67 -23.95 22.26
N ASP A 434 -25.65 -25.09 21.54
CA ASP A 434 -26.69 -26.12 21.74
C ASP A 434 -26.26 -27.59 21.54
N VAL A 435 -24.97 -27.93 21.68
CA VAL A 435 -24.53 -29.34 21.65
C VAL A 435 -23.66 -29.63 22.86
N ALA A 436 -23.99 -30.70 23.59
CA ALA A 436 -23.10 -31.30 24.57
C ALA A 436 -21.72 -31.51 23.92
N LEU A 437 -20.77 -30.66 24.30
CA LEU A 437 -19.44 -30.62 23.72
C LEU A 437 -18.80 -32.01 23.79
N PRO A 438 -18.04 -32.46 22.77
CA PRO A 438 -17.26 -33.70 22.83
C PRO A 438 -16.04 -33.59 23.76
N PHE A 439 -15.97 -32.55 24.58
CA PHE A 439 -14.87 -32.22 25.46
C PHE A 439 -15.33 -32.34 26.92
N ALA A 440 -14.72 -33.24 27.67
CA ALA A 440 -14.76 -33.18 29.12
C ALA A 440 -13.64 -32.23 29.59
N TYR A 441 -13.96 -31.30 30.50
CA TYR A 441 -12.95 -30.49 31.19
C TYR A 441 -12.86 -30.93 32.65
N MET A 442 -11.66 -30.99 33.18
CA MET A 442 -11.42 -31.04 34.63
C MET A 442 -10.69 -29.77 35.03
N ASN A 443 -11.26 -29.05 36.01
CA ASN A 443 -10.69 -27.82 36.52
C ASN A 443 -9.85 -28.14 37.76
N SER A 444 -8.53 -27.96 37.66
CA SER A 444 -7.65 -27.82 38.82
C SER A 444 -6.94 -26.48 38.69
N ALA A 445 -6.66 -25.83 39.84
CA ALA A 445 -6.52 -24.38 39.97
C ALA A 445 -5.57 -23.66 38.98
N ASP A 446 -4.66 -24.37 38.31
CA ASP A 446 -3.67 -23.78 37.40
C ASP A 446 -3.55 -24.51 36.03
N THR A 447 -4.48 -25.40 35.68
CA THR A 447 -4.39 -26.16 34.41
C THR A 447 -5.74 -26.62 33.88
N ILE A 448 -5.98 -26.41 32.58
CA ILE A 448 -7.11 -26.97 31.84
C ILE A 448 -6.59 -28.10 30.97
N SER A 449 -7.10 -29.31 31.20
CA SER A 449 -6.84 -30.48 30.36
C SER A 449 -8.05 -30.75 29.48
N LEU A 450 -7.82 -30.88 28.17
CA LEU A 450 -8.83 -31.21 27.16
C LEU A 450 -8.59 -32.63 26.66
N GLU A 451 -9.55 -33.53 26.86
CA GLU A 451 -9.56 -34.81 26.15
C GLU A 451 -10.13 -34.62 24.74
N ILE A 452 -9.39 -35.11 23.74
CA ILE A 452 -9.75 -35.01 22.32
C ILE A 452 -9.81 -36.41 21.72
N SER A 453 -10.77 -36.66 20.83
CA SER A 453 -10.86 -37.95 20.14
C SER A 453 -9.65 -38.14 19.21
N ALA A 454 -9.37 -39.41 18.86
CA ALA A 454 -8.28 -39.75 17.95
C ALA A 454 -8.43 -39.09 16.57
N GLU A 455 -9.67 -38.85 16.09
CA GLU A 455 -9.92 -38.15 14.83
C GLU A 455 -9.64 -36.65 14.91
N ALA A 456 -9.88 -36.01 16.06
CA ALA A 456 -9.67 -34.57 16.26
C ALA A 456 -8.18 -34.18 16.42
N LYS A 457 -7.31 -35.16 16.63
CA LYS A 457 -5.87 -34.98 16.90
C LYS A 457 -5.15 -34.17 15.83
N GLY A 458 -5.44 -34.40 14.55
CA GLY A 458 -4.78 -33.68 13.44
C GLY A 458 -5.16 -32.20 13.38
N ILE A 459 -6.41 -31.89 13.71
CA ILE A 459 -6.98 -30.53 13.67
C ILE A 459 -6.44 -29.72 14.85
N VAL A 460 -6.43 -30.30 16.06
CA VAL A 460 -5.90 -29.62 17.25
C VAL A 460 -4.40 -29.39 17.13
N HIS A 461 -3.65 -30.34 16.57
CA HIS A 461 -2.23 -30.15 16.29
C HIS A 461 -1.98 -28.98 15.33
N HIS A 462 -2.84 -28.78 14.32
CA HIS A 462 -2.74 -27.64 13.42
C HIS A 462 -3.13 -26.31 14.08
N LEU A 463 -4.21 -26.28 14.86
CA LEU A 463 -4.67 -25.10 15.58
C LEU A 463 -3.63 -24.60 16.60
N VAL A 464 -3.01 -25.52 17.33
CA VAL A 464 -1.96 -25.20 18.33
C VAL A 464 -0.68 -24.69 17.68
N MET A 465 -0.35 -25.14 16.46
CA MET A 465 0.83 -24.68 15.72
C MET A 465 0.62 -23.32 15.04
N PHE A 466 -0.63 -22.93 14.75
CA PHE A 466 -0.97 -21.67 14.07
C PHE A 466 -1.40 -20.52 15.01
N SER A 467 -1.69 -20.81 16.28
CA SER A 467 -2.02 -19.77 17.27
C SER A 467 -0.76 -19.06 17.80
N PHE A 468 -0.15 -18.22 16.98
CA PHE A 468 0.90 -17.26 17.39
C PHE A 468 0.36 -15.85 17.68
N TYR A 469 -0.95 -15.71 17.89
CA TYR A 469 -1.58 -14.46 18.35
C TYR A 469 -2.52 -14.71 19.52
N THR A 470 -1.97 -15.22 20.62
CA THR A 470 -2.33 -14.90 22.02
C THR A 470 -1.48 -15.76 22.95
N THR A 471 -1.16 -15.21 24.11
CA THR A 471 -0.17 -15.65 25.09
C THR A 471 -0.30 -17.13 25.48
N VAL A 472 0.45 -18.03 24.81
CA VAL A 472 0.68 -19.41 25.27
C VAL A 472 2.17 -19.61 25.45
N CYS A 473 2.63 -19.64 26.70
CA CYS A 473 4.03 -19.91 27.03
C CYS A 473 4.20 -21.41 27.32
N CYS A 474 4.83 -22.10 26.37
CA CYS A 474 5.40 -23.45 26.45
C CYS A 474 4.41 -24.64 26.41
N VAL A 475 4.67 -25.58 25.50
CA VAL A 475 4.01 -26.89 25.42
C VAL A 475 5.07 -27.97 25.68
N VAL A 476 4.89 -28.76 26.75
CA VAL A 476 5.74 -29.93 27.02
C VAL A 476 4.96 -31.19 26.64
N ILE A 477 5.48 -31.94 25.67
CA ILE A 477 4.89 -33.21 25.24
C ILE A 477 5.57 -34.34 26.01
N GLY A 478 4.91 -34.87 27.04
CA GLY A 478 5.32 -36.06 27.78
C GLY A 478 4.62 -37.31 27.27
N LYS A 479 5.33 -38.44 27.20
CA LYS A 479 4.79 -39.75 26.82
C LYS A 479 4.66 -40.61 28.07
N ASP A 480 3.43 -40.95 28.47
CA ASP A 480 3.24 -41.92 29.57
C ASP A 480 2.79 -43.30 29.06
N LYS A 481 3.12 -44.34 29.82
CA LYS A 481 3.22 -45.76 29.41
C LYS A 481 1.89 -46.49 29.21
N GLN A 482 0.76 -45.80 29.13
CA GLN A 482 -0.54 -46.42 28.82
C GLN A 482 -1.32 -45.56 27.82
N HIS A 483 -1.02 -45.74 26.53
CA HIS A 483 -1.81 -45.39 25.32
C HIS A 483 -2.62 -44.07 25.22
N PHE A 484 -2.51 -43.13 26.15
CA PHE A 484 -3.09 -41.80 26.09
C PHE A 484 -1.96 -40.76 26.10
N PHE A 485 -2.09 -39.73 25.27
CA PHE A 485 -1.20 -38.58 25.27
C PHE A 485 -1.90 -37.44 26.00
N SER A 486 -1.36 -37.04 27.14
CA SER A 486 -1.83 -35.87 27.87
C SER A 486 -1.17 -34.62 27.27
N VAL A 487 -1.97 -33.69 26.75
CA VAL A 487 -1.49 -32.34 26.39
C VAL A 487 -1.76 -31.43 27.58
N VAL A 488 -0.70 -30.96 28.23
CA VAL A 488 -0.81 -29.97 29.30
C VAL A 488 -0.66 -28.58 28.68
N ILE A 489 -1.74 -27.80 28.71
CA ILE A 489 -1.73 -26.40 28.27
C ILE A 489 -1.73 -25.53 29.53
N THR A 490 -0.62 -24.87 29.81
CA THR A 490 -0.53 -23.89 30.90
C THR A 490 -0.92 -22.52 30.36
N VAL A 491 -2.09 -22.01 30.76
CA VAL A 491 -2.58 -20.68 30.40
C VAL A 491 -2.32 -19.74 31.58
N CYS A 492 -1.35 -18.84 31.43
CA CYS A 492 -1.02 -17.87 32.49
C CYS A 492 -1.86 -16.61 32.27
N PHE A 493 -2.92 -16.42 33.06
CA PHE A 493 -3.72 -15.21 33.01
C PHE A 493 -2.95 -14.06 33.69
N ARG A 494 -2.64 -12.99 32.95
CA ARG A 494 -2.24 -11.73 33.58
C ARG A 494 -3.50 -11.11 34.19
N SER A 495 -3.63 -11.21 35.51
CA SER A 495 -4.68 -10.61 36.34
C SER A 495 -5.03 -9.19 35.88
N LEU A 496 -6.13 -9.05 35.13
CA LEU A 496 -6.93 -7.83 35.16
C LEU A 496 -7.88 -8.00 36.36
N LYS A 497 -7.58 -7.26 37.43
CA LYS A 497 -8.39 -7.17 38.64
C LYS A 497 -9.74 -6.50 38.32
N PRO A 498 -10.75 -6.74 39.18
CA PRO A 498 -12.08 -7.22 38.80
C PRO A 498 -12.97 -6.21 38.08
#